data_AF-A0A519M5Z2-F1
#
_entry.id   AF-A0A519M5Z2-F1
#
_cell.length_a   1.000
_cell.length_b   1.000
_cell.length_c   1.000
_cell.angle_alpha   90.00
_cell.angle_beta   90.00
_cell.angle_gamma   90.00
#
_symmetry.space_group_name_H-M   'P 1'
#
loop_
_entity.id
_entity.type
_entity.pdbx_description
1 polymer ?
#
loop_
_entity_poly.entity_id
_entity_poly.type
_entity_poly.pdbx_seq_one_letter_code
_entity_poly.pdbx_strand_id
1 'polypeptide(L)'
;MQKINKLYPHLLAVIGFILVSLIYFHPVLQGKKIYQSDIAQYTGMAKEQNDFRKETNEEPYWTNSAFGGMPTYQLGAKYPHNYIKALDEAIRFLPRPADYLFLYFIGFYILMRALKIDPLKAFFGALAFGLSTYLVIILGVGHNAKAHAIAYMPMVVAGVVMVFQKRYIAGGLLTMIAAALEINANHFQMTFYLLLLILVIGIYFLIQIIKSKDFRHLGITVGIFLAAGLLAIGTNATNIMATSEYSKSSIRSKGDLTYNADGTPNTTNSSMEYEYITEYSYGVVESLNLIFPRLFGGGNRENVGQDSPMGEFVLAQGATPAEAEEFASNVPTYWGDQPIVEAPAYIGAIVFFLAVFALFNDTRKIKYAFLAGALLSLLLSWGKNFDPLTRFFVDFVPLYDKFRAVSSIQVILELCMPVLAFMGLQSFFTSDKEKQFKHLWQSAAVVFGLIIVLFLFKSSFSFSGMG
;
A
#
# COMPACT_ATOMS: atom_id res chain seq x y z
N MET A 1 13.53 -7.99 37.93
CA MET A 1 12.06 -7.85 37.77
C MET A 1 11.62 -6.61 36.97
N GLN A 2 12.19 -5.40 37.17
CA GLN A 2 11.73 -4.17 36.46
C GLN A 2 11.86 -4.17 34.91
N LYS A 3 12.80 -4.92 34.31
CA LYS A 3 12.93 -5.01 32.84
C LYS A 3 11.82 -5.85 32.19
N ILE A 4 11.29 -6.86 32.89
CA ILE A 4 10.21 -7.74 32.40
C ILE A 4 8.92 -6.95 32.24
N ASN A 5 8.62 -6.01 33.17
CA ASN A 5 7.45 -5.14 33.08
C ASN A 5 7.43 -4.23 31.83
N LYS A 6 8.59 -3.89 31.25
CA LYS A 6 8.65 -3.04 30.05
C LYS A 6 8.44 -3.80 28.74
N LEU A 7 8.72 -5.11 28.72
CA LEU A 7 8.54 -5.95 27.53
C LEU A 7 7.16 -6.59 27.45
N TYR A 8 6.49 -6.77 28.60
CA TYR A 8 5.16 -7.33 28.70
C TYR A 8 4.12 -6.71 27.73
N PRO A 9 3.95 -5.38 27.62
CA PRO A 9 2.97 -4.81 26.69
C PRO A 9 3.32 -5.04 25.22
N HIS A 10 4.61 -5.26 24.88
CA HIS A 10 5.03 -5.59 23.52
C HIS A 10 4.71 -7.05 23.19
N LEU A 11 4.95 -7.97 24.14
CA LEU A 11 4.58 -9.37 23.98
C LEU A 11 3.06 -9.53 23.82
N LEU A 12 2.27 -8.83 24.65
CA LEU A 12 0.81 -8.84 24.52
C LEU A 12 0.34 -8.30 23.17
N ALA A 13 0.98 -7.24 22.65
CA ALA A 13 0.65 -6.71 21.33
C ALA A 13 0.92 -7.76 20.23
N VAL A 14 2.06 -8.45 20.26
CA VAL A 14 2.39 -9.51 19.29
C VAL A 14 1.39 -10.67 19.37
N ILE A 15 1.06 -11.15 20.57
CA ILE A 15 0.05 -12.19 20.77
C ILE A 15 -1.30 -11.71 20.24
N GLY A 16 -1.69 -10.48 20.54
CA GLY A 16 -2.93 -9.87 20.03
C GLY A 16 -2.97 -9.83 18.50
N PHE A 17 -1.86 -9.48 17.84
CA PHE A 17 -1.77 -9.47 16.38
C PHE A 17 -1.93 -10.87 15.78
N ILE A 18 -1.30 -11.88 16.38
CA ILE A 18 -1.47 -13.28 15.96
C ILE A 18 -2.95 -13.69 16.07
N LEU A 19 -3.56 -13.42 17.21
CA LEU A 19 -4.97 -13.77 17.47
C LEU A 19 -5.91 -13.06 16.49
N VAL A 20 -5.78 -11.75 16.31
CA VAL A 20 -6.65 -10.99 15.41
C VAL A 20 -6.51 -11.46 13.96
N SER A 21 -5.27 -11.68 13.47
CA SER A 21 -5.05 -12.17 12.11
C SER A 21 -5.67 -13.55 11.87
N LEU A 22 -5.51 -14.46 12.82
CA LEU A 22 -6.08 -15.82 12.73
C LEU A 22 -7.60 -15.84 12.90
N ILE A 23 -8.17 -14.98 13.75
CA ILE A 23 -9.63 -14.86 13.91
C ILE A 23 -10.25 -14.30 12.62
N TYR A 24 -9.65 -13.25 12.05
CA TYR A 24 -10.16 -12.63 10.83
C TYR A 24 -10.15 -13.62 9.65
N PHE A 25 -9.06 -14.39 9.51
CA PHE A 25 -8.93 -15.42 8.48
C PHE A 25 -9.21 -16.83 9.02
N HIS A 26 -10.09 -16.99 10.02
CA HIS A 26 -10.34 -18.28 10.68
C HIS A 26 -10.52 -19.50 9.75
N PRO A 27 -11.16 -19.39 8.56
CA PRO A 27 -11.23 -20.50 7.61
C PRO A 27 -9.87 -21.15 7.26
N VAL A 28 -8.75 -20.40 7.31
CA VAL A 28 -7.41 -20.96 7.03
C VAL A 28 -6.97 -22.02 8.04
N LEU A 29 -7.47 -21.95 9.28
CA LEU A 29 -7.23 -22.97 10.30
C LEU A 29 -7.99 -24.27 10.02
N GLN A 30 -9.02 -24.21 9.18
CA GLN A 30 -9.79 -25.37 8.71
C GLN A 30 -9.20 -25.99 7.43
N GLY A 31 -8.02 -25.53 7.00
CA GLY A 31 -7.42 -25.93 5.72
C GLY A 31 -8.10 -25.32 4.48
N LYS A 32 -9.08 -24.43 4.67
CA LYS A 32 -9.71 -23.69 3.57
C LYS A 32 -8.77 -22.61 3.05
N LYS A 33 -8.90 -22.28 1.78
CA LYS A 33 -8.13 -21.21 1.12
C LYS A 33 -9.08 -20.26 0.44
N ILE A 34 -8.71 -18.98 0.42
CA ILE A 34 -9.42 -17.98 -0.37
C ILE A 34 -9.06 -18.24 -1.84
N TYR A 35 -10.07 -18.26 -2.71
CA TYR A 35 -9.83 -18.27 -4.13
C TYR A 35 -9.31 -16.89 -4.56
N GLN A 36 -8.09 -16.87 -5.08
CA GLN A 36 -7.39 -15.67 -5.53
C GLN A 36 -7.11 -15.84 -7.02
N SER A 37 -7.74 -15.03 -7.88
CA SER A 37 -7.63 -15.14 -9.34
C SER A 37 -6.18 -15.07 -9.82
N ASP A 38 -5.41 -14.14 -9.26
CA ASP A 38 -4.01 -13.92 -9.64
C ASP A 38 -3.14 -15.12 -9.29
N ILE A 39 -3.43 -15.76 -8.15
CA ILE A 39 -2.70 -16.95 -7.71
C ILE A 39 -3.08 -18.17 -8.54
N ALA A 40 -4.34 -18.29 -8.96
CA ALA A 40 -4.76 -19.35 -9.87
C ALA A 40 -4.02 -19.23 -11.22
N GLN A 41 -3.98 -18.03 -11.81
CA GLN A 41 -3.26 -17.76 -13.06
C GLN A 41 -1.75 -18.00 -12.92
N TYR A 42 -1.15 -17.46 -11.85
CA TYR A 42 0.27 -17.66 -11.55
C TYR A 42 0.64 -19.15 -11.38
N THR A 43 -0.22 -19.92 -10.70
CA THR A 43 0.01 -21.36 -10.50
C THR A 43 0.07 -22.12 -11.82
N GLY A 44 -0.76 -21.73 -12.80
CA GLY A 44 -0.70 -22.26 -14.17
C GLY A 44 0.64 -21.94 -14.84
N MET A 45 1.05 -20.67 -14.84
CA MET A 45 2.29 -20.21 -15.47
C MET A 45 3.55 -20.85 -14.86
N ALA A 46 3.57 -21.03 -13.53
CA ALA A 46 4.71 -21.56 -12.79
C ALA A 46 4.74 -23.09 -12.72
N LYS A 47 3.76 -23.80 -13.29
CA LYS A 47 3.62 -25.26 -13.16
C LYS A 47 4.85 -26.01 -13.66
N GLU A 48 5.28 -25.76 -14.90
CA GLU A 48 6.46 -26.40 -15.51
C GLU A 48 7.71 -26.20 -14.67
N GLN A 49 7.99 -24.96 -14.25
CA GLN A 49 9.11 -24.64 -13.35
C GLN A 49 9.04 -25.42 -12.04
N ASN A 50 7.85 -25.51 -11.43
CA ASN A 50 7.68 -26.18 -10.15
C ASN A 50 7.81 -27.70 -10.26
N ASP A 51 7.34 -28.29 -11.34
CA ASP A 51 7.44 -29.74 -11.56
C ASP A 51 8.88 -30.14 -11.93
N PHE A 52 9.56 -29.37 -12.80
CA PHE A 52 10.98 -29.55 -13.06
C PHE A 52 11.81 -29.51 -11.77
N ARG A 53 11.57 -28.51 -10.91
CA ARG A 53 12.27 -28.39 -9.61
C ARG A 53 12.04 -29.61 -8.71
N LYS A 54 10.84 -30.22 -8.73
CA LYS A 54 10.55 -31.41 -7.91
C LYS A 54 11.27 -32.65 -8.42
N GLU A 55 11.41 -32.79 -9.74
CA GLU A 55 11.99 -33.97 -10.38
C GLU A 55 13.52 -33.94 -10.40
N THR A 56 14.10 -32.79 -10.72
CA THR A 56 15.56 -32.65 -10.93
C THR A 56 16.28 -32.10 -9.71
N ASN A 57 15.55 -31.49 -8.77
CA ASN A 57 16.10 -30.72 -7.66
C ASN A 57 16.98 -29.54 -8.11
N GLU A 58 16.80 -29.06 -9.35
CA GLU A 58 17.46 -27.90 -9.92
C GLU A 58 16.47 -26.76 -10.18
N GLU A 59 16.97 -25.52 -10.20
CA GLU A 59 16.14 -24.36 -10.52
C GLU A 59 16.18 -24.04 -12.02
N PRO A 60 15.04 -24.09 -12.74
CA PRO A 60 15.02 -23.71 -14.14
C PRO A 60 14.85 -22.19 -14.26
N TYR A 61 15.70 -21.57 -15.09
CA TYR A 61 15.65 -20.13 -15.37
C TYR A 61 14.84 -19.78 -16.63
N TRP A 62 14.20 -20.77 -17.26
CA TRP A 62 13.35 -20.65 -18.44
C TRP A 62 12.09 -21.52 -18.29
N THR A 63 10.96 -21.08 -18.84
CA THR A 63 9.70 -21.84 -18.91
C THR A 63 9.05 -21.65 -20.28
N ASN A 64 8.49 -22.72 -20.85
CA ASN A 64 7.75 -22.67 -22.12
C ASN A 64 6.24 -22.48 -21.91
N SER A 65 5.75 -22.68 -20.69
CA SER A 65 4.34 -22.62 -20.31
C SER A 65 3.72 -21.22 -20.29
N ALA A 66 4.51 -20.17 -20.54
CA ALA A 66 4.05 -18.79 -20.58
C ALA A 66 4.56 -18.09 -21.85
N PHE A 67 3.66 -17.41 -22.58
CA PHE A 67 3.97 -16.60 -23.77
C PHE A 67 4.81 -17.30 -24.86
N GLY A 68 4.78 -18.64 -24.92
CA GLY A 68 5.60 -19.43 -25.85
C GLY A 68 7.07 -19.57 -25.44
N GLY A 69 7.45 -19.10 -24.25
CA GLY A 69 8.83 -19.12 -23.75
C GLY A 69 9.21 -17.81 -23.06
N MET A 70 9.60 -17.86 -21.79
CA MET A 70 10.16 -16.69 -21.10
C MET A 70 11.08 -17.08 -19.92
N PRO A 71 11.97 -16.16 -19.46
CA PRO A 71 12.71 -16.34 -18.23
C PRO A 71 11.80 -16.45 -16.99
N THR A 72 12.17 -17.30 -16.02
CA THR A 72 11.37 -17.52 -14.79
C THR A 72 11.60 -16.47 -13.70
N TYR A 73 12.38 -15.41 -13.98
CA TYR A 73 12.80 -14.41 -12.99
C TYR A 73 11.62 -13.77 -12.25
N GLN A 74 10.53 -13.45 -12.98
CA GLN A 74 9.29 -12.91 -12.40
C GLN A 74 8.24 -13.98 -12.10
N LEU A 75 8.58 -15.27 -12.28
CA LEU A 75 7.71 -16.42 -12.02
C LEU A 75 8.11 -17.19 -10.75
N GLY A 76 8.93 -16.60 -9.89
CA GLY A 76 9.31 -17.18 -8.60
C GLY A 76 10.58 -18.01 -8.64
N ALA A 77 11.50 -17.70 -9.57
CA ALA A 77 12.86 -18.23 -9.58
C ALA A 77 13.51 -18.17 -8.19
N LYS A 78 14.17 -19.26 -7.78
CA LYS A 78 14.90 -19.35 -6.52
C LYS A 78 16.40 -19.22 -6.75
N TYR A 79 16.99 -18.19 -6.17
CA TYR A 79 18.43 -17.99 -6.18
C TYR A 79 19.08 -18.62 -4.93
N PRO A 80 20.25 -19.24 -5.04
CA PRO A 80 20.99 -19.76 -3.89
C PRO A 80 21.36 -18.63 -2.92
N HIS A 81 21.50 -18.97 -1.64
CA HIS A 81 21.91 -18.04 -0.58
C HIS A 81 21.03 -16.78 -0.42
N ASN A 82 19.75 -16.83 -0.78
CA ASN A 82 18.81 -15.74 -0.51
C ASN A 82 18.38 -15.74 0.98
N TYR A 83 19.27 -15.29 1.85
CA TYR A 83 19.05 -15.24 3.31
C TYR A 83 17.95 -14.25 3.72
N ILE A 84 17.73 -13.19 2.93
CA ILE A 84 16.64 -12.23 3.20
C ILE A 84 15.29 -12.89 3.00
N LYS A 85 15.13 -13.72 1.96
CA LYS A 85 13.92 -14.52 1.77
C LYS A 85 13.70 -15.53 2.91
N ALA A 86 14.76 -16.16 3.40
CA ALA A 86 14.65 -17.05 4.57
C ALA A 86 14.20 -16.28 5.83
N LEU A 87 14.73 -15.07 6.06
CA LEU A 87 14.29 -14.19 7.14
C LEU A 87 12.82 -13.79 6.98
N ASP A 88 12.41 -13.42 5.77
CA ASP A 88 11.02 -13.11 5.44
C ASP A 88 10.06 -14.27 5.75
N GLU A 89 10.41 -15.49 5.31
CA GLU A 89 9.63 -16.69 5.59
C GLU A 89 9.56 -17.01 7.10
N ALA A 90 10.64 -16.75 7.85
CA ALA A 90 10.65 -16.91 9.30
C ALA A 90 9.74 -15.91 10.03
N ILE A 91 9.64 -14.67 9.54
CA ILE A 91 8.74 -13.65 10.08
C ILE A 91 7.28 -14.00 9.75
N ARG A 92 7.02 -14.53 8.55
CA ARG A 92 5.70 -14.90 8.04
C ARG A 92 5.32 -16.35 8.37
N PHE A 93 5.37 -16.69 9.67
CA PHE A 93 5.12 -18.05 10.15
C PHE A 93 3.64 -18.46 10.19
N LEU A 94 2.70 -17.53 9.99
CA LEU A 94 1.26 -17.83 9.97
C LEU A 94 0.79 -18.35 8.59
N PRO A 95 -0.37 -19.04 8.51
CA PRO A 95 -0.95 -19.42 7.23
C PRO A 95 -1.33 -18.20 6.39
N ARG A 96 -1.13 -18.25 5.07
CA ARG A 96 -1.58 -17.18 4.17
C ARG A 96 -3.12 -17.12 4.09
N PRO A 97 -3.74 -15.92 4.05
CA PRO A 97 -3.12 -14.58 4.07
C PRO A 97 -2.97 -13.94 5.47
N ALA A 98 -3.15 -14.71 6.56
CA ALA A 98 -3.04 -14.19 7.92
C ALA A 98 -1.62 -13.72 8.27
N ASP A 99 -0.59 -14.26 7.62
CA ASP A 99 0.79 -13.80 7.71
C ASP A 99 0.97 -12.35 7.24
N TYR A 100 0.38 -11.97 6.10
CA TYR A 100 0.45 -10.61 5.60
C TYR A 100 -0.27 -9.63 6.53
N LEU A 101 -1.45 -9.99 7.04
CA LEU A 101 -2.17 -9.15 7.99
C LEU A 101 -1.40 -8.99 9.31
N PHE A 102 -0.78 -10.07 9.81
CA PHE A 102 0.13 -9.99 10.94
C PHE A 102 1.32 -9.06 10.66
N LEU A 103 1.88 -9.13 9.45
CA LEU A 103 3.00 -8.30 9.03
C LEU A 103 2.62 -6.80 8.96
N TYR A 104 1.43 -6.47 8.46
CA TYR A 104 0.86 -5.11 8.54
C TYR A 104 0.83 -4.61 9.98
N PHE A 105 0.32 -5.42 10.90
CA PHE A 105 0.19 -5.03 12.29
C PHE A 105 1.54 -4.79 12.96
N ILE A 106 2.46 -5.75 12.86
CA ILE A 106 3.77 -5.63 13.53
C ILE A 106 4.61 -4.50 12.91
N GLY A 107 4.55 -4.32 11.58
CA GLY A 107 5.25 -3.24 10.90
C GLY A 107 4.78 -1.88 11.38
N PHE A 108 3.46 -1.65 11.37
CA PHE A 108 2.88 -0.39 11.80
C PHE A 108 3.10 -0.14 13.30
N TYR A 109 3.03 -1.18 14.12
CA TYR A 109 3.35 -1.09 15.54
C TYR A 109 4.77 -0.57 15.78
N ILE A 110 5.77 -1.10 15.06
CA ILE A 110 7.16 -0.65 15.15
C ILE A 110 7.27 0.85 14.81
N LEU A 111 6.57 1.31 13.77
CA LEU A 111 6.50 2.74 13.42
C LEU A 111 5.90 3.59 14.53
N MET A 112 4.77 3.17 15.11
CA MET A 112 4.15 3.87 16.23
C MET A 112 5.09 3.97 17.44
N ARG A 113 5.84 2.90 17.73
CA ARG A 113 6.85 2.90 18.79
C ARG A 113 8.03 3.82 18.47
N ALA A 114 8.48 3.89 17.23
CA ALA A 114 9.49 4.86 16.79
C ALA A 114 9.02 6.32 16.94
N LEU A 115 7.72 6.57 16.79
CA LEU A 115 7.09 7.88 17.03
C LEU A 115 6.75 8.15 18.50
N LYS A 116 7.15 7.26 19.43
CA LYS A 116 6.91 7.36 20.88
C LYS A 116 5.41 7.33 21.25
N ILE A 117 4.59 6.62 20.49
CA ILE A 117 3.18 6.34 20.82
C ILE A 117 3.11 5.16 21.79
N ASP A 118 2.34 5.26 22.88
CA ASP A 118 2.22 4.24 23.93
C ASP A 118 1.80 2.86 23.38
N PRO A 119 2.23 1.73 23.99
CA PRO A 119 2.04 0.39 23.42
C PRO A 119 0.59 0.06 23.11
N LEU A 120 -0.35 0.41 24.00
CA LEU A 120 -1.77 0.14 23.80
C LEU A 120 -2.35 0.93 22.62
N LYS A 121 -2.01 2.23 22.53
CA LYS A 121 -2.46 3.09 21.42
C LYS A 121 -1.81 2.64 20.11
N ALA A 122 -0.53 2.26 20.14
CA ALA A 122 0.17 1.69 19.01
C ALA A 122 -0.44 0.37 18.53
N PHE A 123 -0.94 -0.47 19.44
CA PHE A 123 -1.65 -1.72 19.11
C PHE A 123 -2.93 -1.41 18.32
N PHE A 124 -3.78 -0.52 18.83
CA PHE A 124 -4.99 -0.11 18.10
C PHE A 124 -4.68 0.62 16.79
N GLY A 125 -3.55 1.35 16.73
CA GLY A 125 -3.08 1.98 15.50
C GLY A 125 -2.69 0.98 14.44
N ALA A 126 -1.99 -0.08 14.84
CA ALA A 126 -1.68 -1.20 13.96
C ALA A 126 -2.95 -1.87 13.43
N LEU A 127 -3.96 -2.11 14.29
CA LEU A 127 -5.24 -2.65 13.85
C LEU A 127 -5.96 -1.73 12.86
N ALA A 128 -6.00 -0.42 13.11
CA ALA A 128 -6.61 0.55 12.21
C ALA A 128 -5.93 0.58 10.83
N PHE A 129 -4.60 0.47 10.80
CA PHE A 129 -3.86 0.34 9.54
C PHE A 129 -4.17 -1.00 8.84
N GLY A 130 -3.87 -2.13 9.47
CA GLY A 130 -3.97 -3.44 8.81
C GLY A 130 -5.39 -3.87 8.43
N LEU A 131 -6.43 -3.32 9.09
CA LEU A 131 -7.84 -3.55 8.77
C LEU A 131 -8.45 -2.44 7.90
N SER A 132 -7.63 -1.55 7.34
CA SER A 132 -8.11 -0.62 6.30
C SER A 132 -8.62 -1.40 5.10
N THR A 133 -9.75 -0.97 4.53
CA THR A 133 -10.51 -1.76 3.55
C THR A 133 -9.65 -2.16 2.34
N TYR A 134 -8.85 -1.24 1.82
CA TYR A 134 -7.97 -1.51 0.67
C TYR A 134 -6.90 -2.57 0.93
N LEU A 135 -6.25 -2.54 2.11
CA LEU A 135 -5.23 -3.52 2.47
C LEU A 135 -5.81 -4.94 2.57
N VAL A 136 -7.07 -5.06 3.01
CA VAL A 136 -7.81 -6.32 3.04
C VAL A 136 -8.23 -6.75 1.63
N ILE A 137 -8.74 -5.83 0.80
CA ILE A 137 -9.16 -6.11 -0.59
C ILE A 137 -8.00 -6.69 -1.40
N ILE A 138 -6.81 -6.10 -1.31
CA ILE A 138 -5.60 -6.61 -2.01
C ILE A 138 -5.31 -8.07 -1.65
N LEU A 139 -5.49 -8.43 -0.37
CA LEU A 139 -5.36 -9.83 0.06
C LEU A 139 -6.47 -10.70 -0.53
N GLY A 140 -7.69 -10.19 -0.70
CA GLY A 140 -8.79 -10.92 -1.32
C GLY A 140 -8.50 -11.34 -2.76
N VAL A 141 -8.01 -10.41 -3.59
CA VAL A 141 -7.76 -10.70 -5.02
C VAL A 141 -6.47 -11.45 -5.32
N GLY A 142 -5.51 -11.46 -4.39
CA GLY A 142 -4.24 -12.18 -4.56
C GLY A 142 -3.09 -11.38 -5.12
N HIS A 143 -3.16 -10.04 -5.03
CA HIS A 143 -2.04 -9.13 -5.29
C HIS A 143 -0.97 -9.23 -4.18
N ASN A 144 -0.49 -10.45 -3.93
CA ASN A 144 0.28 -10.81 -2.75
C ASN A 144 1.64 -10.11 -2.69
N ALA A 145 2.34 -9.96 -3.81
CA ALA A 145 3.61 -9.21 -3.85
C ALA A 145 3.43 -7.73 -3.46
N LYS A 146 2.29 -7.14 -3.86
CA LYS A 146 1.93 -5.75 -3.51
C LYS A 146 1.64 -5.64 -2.02
N ALA A 147 0.78 -6.51 -1.50
CA ALA A 147 0.48 -6.59 -0.07
C ALA A 147 1.77 -6.76 0.76
N HIS A 148 2.65 -7.64 0.31
CA HIS A 148 3.90 -7.95 0.96
C HIS A 148 4.83 -6.73 1.06
N ALA A 149 5.00 -5.98 -0.03
CA ALA A 149 5.79 -4.75 -0.04
C ALA A 149 5.19 -3.67 0.89
N ILE A 150 3.86 -3.48 0.84
CA ILE A 150 3.15 -2.53 1.71
C ILE A 150 3.38 -2.87 3.19
N ALA A 151 3.45 -4.16 3.54
CA ALA A 151 3.63 -4.59 4.92
C ALA A 151 4.98 -4.20 5.54
N TYR A 152 6.02 -4.04 4.71
CA TYR A 152 7.32 -3.59 5.17
C TYR A 152 7.49 -2.07 5.17
N MET A 153 6.66 -1.31 4.43
CA MET A 153 6.73 0.15 4.39
C MET A 153 6.80 0.82 5.77
N PRO A 154 5.95 0.47 6.77
CA PRO A 154 6.00 1.14 8.06
C PRO A 154 7.33 0.89 8.79
N MET A 155 7.94 -0.29 8.64
CA MET A 155 9.22 -0.62 9.28
C MET A 155 10.38 0.19 8.69
N VAL A 156 10.38 0.38 7.36
CA VAL A 156 11.39 1.23 6.70
C VAL A 156 11.26 2.66 7.19
N VAL A 157 10.04 3.21 7.21
CA VAL A 157 9.78 4.56 7.74
C VAL A 157 10.20 4.66 9.21
N ALA A 158 9.93 3.64 10.02
CA ALA A 158 10.32 3.60 11.43
C ALA A 158 11.85 3.69 11.60
N GLY A 159 12.61 2.91 10.83
CA GLY A 159 14.07 2.95 10.82
C GLY A 159 14.60 4.33 10.43
N VAL A 160 14.07 4.90 9.34
CA VAL A 160 14.46 6.24 8.84
C VAL A 160 14.21 7.31 9.90
N VAL A 161 13.01 7.33 10.49
CA VAL A 161 12.68 8.27 11.58
C VAL A 161 13.60 8.07 12.78
N MET A 162 13.95 6.84 13.13
CA MET A 162 14.87 6.55 14.24
C MET A 162 16.29 7.10 14.01
N VAL A 163 16.83 7.00 12.79
CA VAL A 163 18.14 7.58 12.45
C VAL A 163 18.11 9.10 12.62
N PHE A 164 17.07 9.77 12.11
CA PHE A 164 16.88 11.21 12.29
C PHE A 164 16.66 11.62 13.76
N GLN A 165 16.11 10.73 14.60
CA GLN A 165 16.05 10.90 16.05
C GLN A 165 17.39 10.59 16.76
N LYS A 166 18.51 10.50 16.02
CA LYS A 166 19.86 10.17 16.50
C LYS A 166 20.00 8.77 17.12
N ARG A 167 19.03 7.87 16.90
CA ARG A 167 19.13 6.45 17.30
C ARG A 167 19.86 5.66 16.22
N TYR A 168 21.09 6.09 15.91
CA TYR A 168 21.84 5.71 14.71
C TYR A 168 21.92 4.20 14.45
N ILE A 169 22.38 3.43 15.43
CA ILE A 169 22.61 1.98 15.24
C ILE A 169 21.28 1.25 15.06
N ALA A 170 20.35 1.42 15.99
CA ALA A 170 19.06 0.75 15.94
C ALA A 170 18.23 1.19 14.71
N GLY A 171 18.28 2.47 14.36
CA GLY A 171 17.62 3.02 13.18
C GLY A 171 18.24 2.50 11.89
N GLY A 172 19.57 2.52 11.79
CA GLY A 172 20.30 2.04 10.61
C GLY A 172 20.11 0.55 10.35
N LEU A 173 20.18 -0.29 11.40
CA LEU A 173 19.90 -1.72 11.29
C LEU A 173 18.45 -2.00 10.88
N LEU A 174 17.49 -1.30 11.49
CA LEU A 174 16.08 -1.45 11.13
C LEU A 174 15.82 -1.00 9.69
N THR A 175 16.37 0.14 9.25
CA THR A 175 16.29 0.61 7.87
C THR A 175 16.89 -0.40 6.90
N MET A 176 18.10 -0.92 7.19
CA MET A 176 18.76 -1.89 6.33
C MET A 176 17.93 -3.17 6.17
N ILE A 177 17.53 -3.79 7.27
CA ILE A 177 16.77 -5.05 7.24
C ILE A 177 15.39 -4.85 6.62
N ALA A 178 14.66 -3.79 7.01
CA ALA A 178 13.33 -3.52 6.48
C ALA A 178 13.37 -3.18 4.98
N ALA A 179 14.37 -2.40 4.53
CA ALA A 179 14.52 -2.10 3.10
C ALA A 179 14.92 -3.35 2.31
N ALA A 180 15.77 -4.22 2.87
CA ALA A 180 16.12 -5.48 2.24
C ALA A 180 14.88 -6.38 2.08
N LEU A 181 14.05 -6.48 3.11
CA LEU A 181 12.80 -7.25 3.09
C LEU A 181 11.76 -6.65 2.12
N GLU A 182 11.66 -5.33 2.07
CA GLU A 182 10.76 -4.61 1.16
C GLU A 182 11.15 -4.83 -0.31
N ILE A 183 12.44 -4.72 -0.64
CA ILE A 183 12.96 -5.02 -1.98
C ILE A 183 12.73 -6.50 -2.32
N ASN A 184 12.95 -7.42 -1.37
CA ASN A 184 12.73 -8.85 -1.58
C ASN A 184 11.26 -9.21 -1.83
N ALA A 185 10.30 -8.37 -1.40
CA ALA A 185 8.89 -8.53 -1.76
C ALA A 185 8.62 -8.34 -3.27
N ASN A 186 9.61 -7.83 -4.01
CA ASN A 186 9.66 -7.79 -5.47
C ASN A 186 8.49 -7.03 -6.12
N HIS A 187 8.13 -5.88 -5.54
CA HIS A 187 7.12 -4.98 -6.11
C HIS A 187 7.64 -3.55 -6.24
N PHE A 188 8.52 -3.32 -7.22
CA PHE A 188 9.26 -2.06 -7.42
C PHE A 188 8.41 -0.79 -7.46
N GLN A 189 7.17 -0.86 -7.93
CA GLN A 189 6.26 0.29 -7.92
C GLN A 189 5.89 0.74 -6.48
N MET A 190 5.66 -0.20 -5.57
CA MET A 190 5.38 0.10 -4.17
C MET A 190 6.65 0.62 -3.48
N THR A 191 7.81 0.02 -3.77
CA THR A 191 9.12 0.50 -3.34
C THR A 191 9.37 1.95 -3.75
N PHE A 192 9.08 2.27 -5.01
CA PHE A 192 9.20 3.62 -5.54
C PHE A 192 8.28 4.61 -4.80
N TYR A 193 7.02 4.25 -4.55
CA TYR A 193 6.11 5.09 -3.76
C TYR A 193 6.57 5.29 -2.32
N LEU A 194 7.13 4.25 -1.69
CA LEU A 194 7.75 4.37 -0.37
C LEU A 194 8.93 5.35 -0.38
N LEU A 195 9.76 5.32 -1.43
CA LEU A 195 10.87 6.26 -1.58
C LEU A 195 10.38 7.71 -1.68
N LEU A 196 9.24 7.98 -2.34
CA LEU A 196 8.64 9.32 -2.37
C LEU A 196 8.25 9.78 -0.95
N LEU A 197 7.66 8.91 -0.13
CA LEU A 197 7.35 9.23 1.27
C LEU A 197 8.63 9.48 2.08
N ILE A 198 9.65 8.64 1.93
CA ILE A 198 10.94 8.80 2.60
C ILE A 198 11.60 10.10 2.20
N LEU A 199 11.49 10.52 0.93
CA LEU A 199 11.99 11.80 0.45
C LEU A 199 11.27 12.97 1.12
N VAL A 200 9.94 12.94 1.23
CA VAL A 200 9.17 13.98 1.94
C VAL A 200 9.60 14.08 3.41
N ILE A 201 9.73 12.94 4.10
CA ILE A 201 10.19 12.89 5.50
C ILE A 201 11.65 13.36 5.61
N GLY A 202 12.50 12.96 4.66
CA GLY A 202 13.91 13.33 4.59
C GLY A 202 14.09 14.83 4.39
N ILE A 203 13.33 15.45 3.48
CA ILE A 203 13.31 16.90 3.27
C ILE A 203 12.91 17.62 4.56
N TYR A 204 11.86 17.15 5.25
CA TYR A 204 11.45 17.72 6.53
C TYR A 204 12.58 17.72 7.56
N PHE A 205 13.27 16.59 7.74
CA PHE A 205 14.39 16.52 8.69
C PHE A 205 15.62 17.28 8.23
N LEU A 206 15.92 17.28 6.93
CA LEU A 206 17.01 18.06 6.35
C LEU A 206 16.83 19.56 6.65
N ILE A 207 15.62 20.09 6.45
CA ILE A 207 15.29 21.49 6.79
C ILE A 207 15.54 21.75 8.28
N GLN A 208 15.19 20.82 9.17
CA GLN A 208 15.46 20.99 10.61
C GLN A 208 16.95 21.01 10.93
N ILE A 209 17.71 20.07 10.35
CA ILE A 209 19.14 19.95 10.59
C ILE A 209 19.90 21.18 10.09
N ILE A 210 19.52 21.71 8.91
CA ILE A 210 20.08 22.95 8.36
C ILE A 210 19.76 24.13 9.27
N LYS A 211 18.50 24.27 9.72
CA LYS A 211 18.09 25.34 10.63
C LYS A 211 18.83 25.27 11.98
N SER A 212 19.07 24.07 12.50
CA SER A 212 19.82 23.85 13.73
C SER A 212 21.34 23.83 13.53
N LYS A 213 21.83 23.95 12.28
CA LYS A 213 23.25 23.86 11.90
C LYS A 213 23.96 22.59 12.39
N ASP A 214 23.25 21.47 12.53
CA ASP A 214 23.80 20.20 13.03
C ASP A 214 24.38 19.36 11.88
N PHE A 215 25.38 19.89 11.19
CA PHE A 215 25.97 19.23 10.00
C PHE A 215 26.68 17.92 10.32
N ARG A 216 27.14 17.74 11.57
CA ARG A 216 27.69 16.45 12.02
C ARG A 216 26.61 15.38 12.01
N HIS A 217 25.43 15.68 12.54
CA HIS A 217 24.29 14.76 12.48
C HIS A 217 23.88 14.46 11.04
N LEU A 218 23.92 15.46 10.14
CA LEU A 218 23.66 15.26 8.72
C LEU A 218 24.61 14.23 8.10
N GLY A 219 25.92 14.43 8.27
CA GLY A 219 26.94 13.53 7.71
C GLY A 219 26.82 12.09 8.23
N ILE A 220 26.57 11.92 9.53
CA ILE A 220 26.33 10.59 10.12
C ILE A 220 25.08 9.94 9.53
N THR A 221 23.99 10.70 9.41
CA THR A 221 22.71 10.20 8.87
C THR A 221 22.85 9.76 7.42
N VAL A 222 23.52 10.57 6.59
CA VAL A 222 23.82 10.23 5.18
C VAL A 222 24.67 8.96 5.11
N GLY A 223 25.75 8.87 5.89
CA GLY A 223 26.59 7.67 5.92
C GLY A 223 25.83 6.40 6.30
N ILE A 224 24.93 6.49 7.29
CA ILE A 224 24.08 5.36 7.70
C ILE A 224 23.13 4.94 6.59
N PHE A 225 22.44 5.88 5.95
CA PHE A 225 21.50 5.55 4.88
C PHE A 225 22.20 5.02 3.63
N LEU A 226 23.39 5.54 3.29
CA LEU A 226 24.20 4.99 2.21
C LEU A 226 24.62 3.54 2.51
N ALA A 227 25.13 3.26 3.72
CA ALA A 227 25.51 1.92 4.12
C ALA A 227 24.30 0.96 4.14
N ALA A 228 23.18 1.40 4.73
CA ALA A 228 21.96 0.61 4.78
C ALA A 228 21.39 0.31 3.38
N GLY A 229 21.36 1.31 2.50
CA GLY A 229 20.88 1.17 1.12
C GLY A 229 21.77 0.24 0.29
N LEU A 230 23.09 0.38 0.36
CA LEU A 230 24.04 -0.51 -0.33
C LEU A 230 23.89 -1.96 0.13
N LEU A 231 23.73 -2.21 1.43
CA LEU A 231 23.53 -3.56 1.96
C LEU A 231 22.16 -4.14 1.59
N ALA A 232 21.09 -3.32 1.62
CA ALA A 232 19.75 -3.75 1.23
C ALA A 232 19.68 -4.12 -0.26
N ILE A 233 20.31 -3.32 -1.13
CA ILE A 233 20.43 -3.63 -2.56
C ILE A 233 21.34 -4.85 -2.76
N GLY A 234 22.49 -4.91 -2.08
CA GLY A 234 23.47 -5.99 -2.21
C GLY A 234 22.89 -7.37 -1.85
N THR A 235 22.08 -7.43 -0.80
CA THR A 235 21.40 -8.69 -0.39
C THR A 235 20.31 -9.14 -1.36
N ASN A 236 19.82 -8.25 -2.22
CA ASN A 236 18.81 -8.52 -3.25
C ASN A 236 19.37 -8.47 -4.68
N ALA A 237 20.70 -8.40 -4.82
CA ALA A 237 21.33 -8.04 -6.08
C ALA A 237 21.03 -9.05 -7.21
N THR A 238 20.95 -10.35 -6.89
CA THR A 238 20.61 -11.39 -7.88
C THR A 238 19.25 -11.17 -8.52
N ASN A 239 18.21 -10.93 -7.71
CA ASN A 239 16.86 -10.64 -8.21
C ASN A 239 16.81 -9.31 -8.98
N ILE A 240 17.43 -8.26 -8.44
CA ILE A 240 17.45 -6.93 -9.09
C ILE A 240 18.15 -7.00 -10.45
N MET A 241 19.31 -7.66 -10.54
CA MET A 241 20.05 -7.79 -11.80
C MET A 241 19.27 -8.60 -12.83
N ALA A 242 18.70 -9.74 -12.44
CA ALA A 242 17.87 -10.56 -13.33
C ALA A 242 16.64 -9.79 -13.82
N THR A 243 16.00 -9.02 -12.94
CA THR A 243 14.89 -8.14 -13.30
C THR A 243 15.33 -7.03 -14.24
N SER A 244 16.49 -6.41 -13.99
CA SER A 244 17.04 -5.36 -14.85
C SER A 244 17.35 -5.88 -16.25
N GLU A 245 17.90 -7.09 -16.35
CA GLU A 245 18.13 -7.77 -17.63
C GLU A 245 16.80 -8.00 -18.38
N TYR A 246 15.84 -8.65 -17.73
CA TYR A 246 14.54 -8.97 -18.33
C TYR A 246 13.72 -7.72 -18.70
N SER A 247 13.83 -6.65 -17.90
CA SER A 247 13.06 -5.42 -18.12
C SER A 247 13.34 -4.77 -19.47
N LYS A 248 14.56 -4.97 -20.03
CA LYS A 248 14.96 -4.47 -21.35
C LYS A 248 14.18 -5.10 -22.49
N SER A 249 13.76 -6.35 -22.33
CA SER A 249 12.98 -7.12 -23.31
C SER A 249 11.48 -7.10 -23.01
N SER A 250 11.01 -6.11 -22.25
CA SER A 250 9.62 -6.00 -21.82
C SER A 250 9.06 -4.61 -22.13
N ILE A 251 7.74 -4.45 -22.00
CA ILE A 251 7.05 -3.15 -22.09
C ILE A 251 7.53 -2.11 -21.06
N ARG A 252 8.38 -2.51 -20.10
CA ARG A 252 8.95 -1.63 -19.07
C ARG A 252 10.20 -0.90 -19.56
N SER A 253 10.60 -1.07 -20.81
CA SER A 253 11.66 -0.33 -21.48
C SER A 253 11.13 0.33 -22.74
N LYS A 254 11.85 1.35 -23.23
CA LYS A 254 11.52 2.01 -24.48
C LYS A 254 11.45 0.96 -25.60
N GLY A 255 10.34 0.93 -26.33
CA GLY A 255 10.16 -0.01 -27.44
C GLY A 255 11.12 0.30 -28.59
N ASP A 256 11.54 -0.75 -29.30
CA ASP A 256 12.40 -0.64 -30.49
C ASP A 256 11.62 -0.21 -31.76
N LEU A 257 10.30 -0.02 -31.64
CA LEU A 257 9.44 0.38 -32.74
C LEU A 257 9.79 1.80 -33.19
N THR A 258 10.22 1.93 -34.44
CA THR A 258 10.52 3.21 -35.08
C THR A 258 9.30 3.85 -35.74
N TYR A 259 8.21 3.09 -35.90
CA TYR A 259 6.94 3.54 -36.48
C TYR A 259 5.77 3.07 -35.63
N ASN A 260 4.73 3.90 -35.56
CA ASN A 260 3.44 3.56 -34.97
C ASN A 260 2.62 2.69 -35.94
N ALA A 261 1.51 2.11 -35.47
CA ALA A 261 0.64 1.26 -36.28
C ALA A 261 0.03 1.98 -37.49
N ASP A 262 -0.07 3.32 -37.44
CA ASP A 262 -0.54 4.18 -38.53
C ASP A 262 0.56 4.58 -39.53
N GLY A 263 1.80 4.09 -39.34
CA GLY A 263 2.95 4.40 -40.20
C GLY A 263 3.68 5.71 -39.88
N THR A 264 3.25 6.46 -38.86
CA THR A 264 3.97 7.67 -38.42
C THR A 264 5.24 7.33 -37.65
N PRO A 265 6.31 8.15 -37.71
CA PRO A 265 7.51 7.92 -36.89
C PRO A 265 7.19 7.94 -35.40
N ASN A 266 7.69 6.93 -34.67
CA ASN A 266 7.55 6.88 -33.22
C ASN A 266 8.60 7.80 -32.57
N THR A 267 8.14 8.90 -31.96
CA THR A 267 8.98 9.88 -31.26
C THR A 267 8.91 9.74 -29.74
N THR A 268 8.20 8.72 -29.24
CA THR A 268 7.96 8.52 -27.82
C THR A 268 9.26 8.17 -27.10
N ASN A 269 9.58 8.94 -26.06
CA ASN A 269 10.73 8.69 -25.17
C ASN A 269 10.34 8.01 -23.85
N SER A 270 9.04 7.80 -23.62
CA SER A 270 8.51 7.09 -22.47
C SER A 270 8.57 5.57 -22.65
N SER A 271 8.76 4.83 -21.56
CA SER A 271 8.71 3.36 -21.56
C SER A 271 7.31 2.83 -21.89
N MET A 272 6.26 3.53 -21.49
CA MET A 272 4.86 3.16 -21.75
C MET A 272 4.04 4.38 -22.18
N GLU A 273 2.94 4.14 -22.89
CA GLU A 273 2.00 5.20 -23.28
C GLU A 273 1.37 5.87 -22.05
N TYR A 274 1.11 7.17 -22.14
CA TYR A 274 0.56 7.96 -21.04
C TYR A 274 -0.82 7.45 -20.61
N GLU A 275 -1.65 7.06 -21.58
CA GLU A 275 -2.97 6.49 -21.40
C GLU A 275 -2.90 5.18 -20.62
N TYR A 276 -1.89 4.35 -20.89
CA TYR A 276 -1.68 3.10 -20.15
C TYR A 276 -1.17 3.33 -18.73
N ILE A 277 -0.25 4.28 -18.54
CA ILE A 277 0.22 4.68 -17.20
C ILE A 277 -0.96 5.16 -16.35
N THR A 278 -1.83 5.98 -16.95
CA THR A 278 -2.97 6.66 -16.30
C THR A 278 -4.30 5.93 -16.41
N GLU A 279 -4.29 4.68 -16.90
CA GLU A 279 -5.49 3.85 -17.09
C GLU A 279 -6.35 3.79 -15.81
N TYR A 280 -5.69 3.55 -14.67
CA TYR A 280 -6.30 3.63 -13.34
C TYR A 280 -5.91 4.95 -12.68
N SER A 281 -6.67 5.98 -13.00
CA SER A 281 -6.61 7.30 -12.37
C SER A 281 -7.76 7.45 -11.40
N TYR A 282 -7.46 7.87 -10.18
CA TYR A 282 -8.45 7.99 -9.13
C TYR A 282 -9.32 9.25 -9.33
N GLY A 283 -10.64 9.14 -9.16
CA GLY A 283 -11.52 10.31 -9.29
C GLY A 283 -11.23 11.37 -8.22
N VAL A 284 -11.26 12.65 -8.60
CA VAL A 284 -11.02 13.75 -7.64
C VAL A 284 -12.08 13.72 -6.54
N VAL A 285 -13.35 13.58 -6.93
CA VAL A 285 -14.47 13.43 -6.01
C VAL A 285 -14.52 12.04 -5.39
N GLU A 286 -14.09 11.00 -6.11
CA GLU A 286 -13.95 9.63 -5.59
C GLU A 286 -13.06 9.57 -4.34
N SER A 287 -12.18 10.55 -4.15
CA SER A 287 -11.38 10.74 -2.92
C SER A 287 -12.17 10.81 -1.63
N LEU A 288 -13.46 11.12 -1.70
CA LEU A 288 -14.34 11.12 -0.55
C LEU A 288 -14.66 9.69 -0.05
N ASN A 289 -14.50 8.66 -0.89
CA ASN A 289 -14.62 7.25 -0.46
C ASN A 289 -13.67 6.89 0.69
N LEU A 290 -12.52 7.57 0.77
CA LEU A 290 -11.57 7.40 1.87
C LEU A 290 -12.23 7.67 3.23
N ILE A 291 -13.23 8.56 3.29
CA ILE A 291 -13.91 9.02 4.51
C ILE A 291 -15.35 8.50 4.61
N PHE A 292 -16.02 8.31 3.47
CA PHE A 292 -17.41 7.86 3.38
C PHE A 292 -17.48 6.60 2.54
N PRO A 293 -17.65 5.41 3.17
CA PRO A 293 -17.61 4.16 2.42
C PRO A 293 -18.77 4.10 1.43
N ARG A 294 -18.52 3.48 0.27
CA ARG A 294 -19.51 3.26 -0.80
C ARG A 294 -20.14 4.52 -1.39
N LEU A 295 -19.51 5.70 -1.27
CA LEU A 295 -20.04 6.91 -1.91
C LEU A 295 -20.12 6.74 -3.42
N PHE A 296 -19.15 6.06 -4.06
CA PHE A 296 -19.20 5.69 -5.49
C PHE A 296 -19.57 4.22 -5.73
N GLY A 297 -20.40 3.64 -4.86
CA GLY A 297 -20.87 2.26 -4.97
C GLY A 297 -19.89 1.23 -4.39
N GLY A 298 -20.05 -0.03 -4.79
CA GLY A 298 -19.16 -1.12 -4.42
C GLY A 298 -18.11 -1.39 -5.50
N GLY A 299 -17.93 -2.65 -5.87
CA GLY A 299 -17.02 -3.05 -6.93
C GLY A 299 -17.69 -3.15 -8.30
N ASN A 300 -16.88 -3.42 -9.32
CA ASN A 300 -17.38 -3.80 -10.65
C ASN A 300 -18.04 -5.18 -10.67
N ARG A 301 -17.87 -5.98 -9.62
CA ARG A 301 -18.59 -7.23 -9.38
C ARG A 301 -18.93 -7.33 -7.91
N GLU A 302 -20.20 -7.21 -7.58
CA GLU A 302 -20.69 -7.35 -6.22
C GLU A 302 -21.87 -8.31 -6.18
N ASN A 303 -21.86 -9.19 -5.17
CA ASN A 303 -23.04 -9.97 -4.84
C ASN A 303 -23.98 -9.10 -4.00
N VAL A 304 -25.05 -8.61 -4.63
CA VAL A 304 -26.08 -7.79 -3.98
C VAL A 304 -27.21 -8.64 -3.38
N GLY A 305 -27.20 -9.95 -3.61
CA GLY A 305 -28.20 -10.90 -3.15
C GLY A 305 -29.44 -10.95 -4.05
N GLN A 306 -30.07 -12.12 -4.10
CA GLN A 306 -31.27 -12.35 -4.91
C GLN A 306 -32.46 -11.47 -4.48
N ASP A 307 -32.58 -11.16 -3.19
CA ASP A 307 -33.63 -10.29 -2.65
C ASP A 307 -33.36 -8.78 -2.86
N SER A 308 -32.37 -8.44 -3.69
CA SER A 308 -32.06 -7.04 -4.02
C SER A 308 -33.01 -6.48 -5.08
N PRO A 309 -33.09 -5.14 -5.22
CA PRO A 309 -33.82 -4.52 -6.33
C PRO A 309 -33.38 -5.03 -7.71
N MET A 310 -32.12 -5.44 -7.86
CA MET A 310 -31.65 -6.05 -9.10
C MET A 310 -32.24 -7.45 -9.30
N GLY A 311 -32.25 -8.29 -8.27
CA GLY A 311 -32.84 -9.62 -8.36
C GLY A 311 -34.36 -9.56 -8.58
N GLU A 312 -35.06 -8.66 -7.88
CA GLU A 312 -36.49 -8.37 -8.11
C GLU A 312 -36.76 -7.93 -9.56
N PHE A 313 -35.91 -7.03 -10.10
CA PHE A 313 -36.03 -6.59 -11.48
C PHE A 313 -35.86 -7.75 -12.47
N VAL A 314 -34.84 -8.59 -12.28
CA VAL A 314 -34.56 -9.74 -13.16
C VAL A 314 -35.70 -10.76 -13.11
N LEU A 315 -36.24 -11.06 -11.92
CA LEU A 315 -37.44 -11.89 -11.76
C LEU A 315 -38.66 -11.29 -12.47
N ALA A 316 -38.85 -9.96 -12.37
CA ALA A 316 -39.94 -9.28 -13.04
C ALA A 316 -39.83 -9.31 -14.59
N GLN A 317 -38.64 -9.54 -15.14
CA GLN A 317 -38.44 -9.79 -16.58
C GLN A 317 -38.74 -11.24 -16.99
N GLY A 318 -39.16 -12.10 -16.07
CA GLY A 318 -39.53 -13.50 -16.34
C GLY A 318 -38.37 -14.50 -16.19
N ALA A 319 -37.23 -14.07 -15.64
CA ALA A 319 -36.13 -14.97 -15.33
C ALA A 319 -36.48 -15.92 -14.17
N THR A 320 -35.84 -17.08 -14.14
CA THR A 320 -35.94 -18.03 -13.03
C THR A 320 -35.22 -17.51 -11.77
N PRO A 321 -35.56 -18.04 -10.58
CA PRO A 321 -34.83 -17.74 -9.35
C PRO A 321 -33.30 -17.94 -9.46
N ALA A 322 -32.85 -19.01 -10.13
CA ALA A 322 -31.44 -19.29 -10.29
C ALA A 322 -30.73 -18.25 -11.18
N GLU A 323 -31.35 -17.84 -12.29
CA GLU A 323 -30.83 -16.79 -13.17
C GLU A 323 -30.79 -15.44 -12.45
N ALA A 324 -31.82 -15.13 -11.64
CA ALA A 324 -31.83 -13.92 -10.84
C ALA A 324 -30.71 -13.90 -9.78
N GLU A 325 -30.44 -15.03 -9.13
CA GLU A 325 -29.33 -15.18 -8.18
C GLU A 325 -27.97 -15.03 -8.86
N GLU A 326 -27.77 -15.65 -10.04
CA GLU A 326 -26.53 -15.53 -10.81
C GLU A 326 -26.27 -14.07 -11.23
N PHE A 327 -27.30 -13.38 -11.73
CA PHE A 327 -27.19 -11.98 -12.13
C PHE A 327 -26.93 -11.07 -10.92
N ALA A 328 -27.67 -11.27 -9.82
CA ALA A 328 -27.50 -10.53 -8.57
C ALA A 328 -26.13 -10.78 -7.90
N SER A 329 -25.46 -11.89 -8.23
CA SER A 329 -24.13 -12.21 -7.69
C SER A 329 -22.98 -11.46 -8.36
N ASN A 330 -23.20 -10.81 -9.50
CA ASN A 330 -22.16 -10.19 -10.34
C ASN A 330 -22.52 -8.77 -10.79
N VAL A 331 -23.22 -8.00 -9.95
CA VAL A 331 -23.70 -6.67 -10.33
C VAL A 331 -22.55 -5.64 -10.29
N PRO A 332 -22.36 -4.84 -11.35
CA PRO A 332 -21.43 -3.72 -11.34
C PRO A 332 -22.05 -2.55 -10.57
N THR A 333 -21.73 -2.42 -9.29
CA THR A 333 -22.26 -1.35 -8.43
C THR A 333 -21.36 -0.12 -8.41
N TYR A 334 -20.10 -0.25 -8.82
CA TYR A 334 -19.17 0.86 -8.98
C TYR A 334 -19.59 1.80 -10.12
N TRP A 335 -19.51 3.11 -9.87
CA TRP A 335 -19.87 4.15 -10.84
C TRP A 335 -18.88 5.32 -10.90
N GLY A 336 -17.65 5.14 -10.41
CA GLY A 336 -16.59 6.14 -10.54
C GLY A 336 -15.80 6.05 -11.86
N ASP A 337 -14.70 6.81 -11.94
CA ASP A 337 -13.93 7.03 -13.19
C ASP A 337 -12.95 5.89 -13.53
N GLN A 338 -12.73 4.94 -12.61
CA GLN A 338 -11.77 3.85 -12.82
C GLN A 338 -12.39 2.69 -13.63
N PRO A 339 -11.61 1.99 -14.47
CA PRO A 339 -12.16 0.94 -15.33
C PRO A 339 -12.60 -0.29 -14.54
N ILE A 340 -11.78 -0.72 -13.56
CA ILE A 340 -12.05 -1.88 -12.70
C ILE A 340 -11.60 -1.56 -11.28
N VAL A 341 -12.53 -1.75 -10.34
CA VAL A 341 -12.37 -1.57 -8.89
C VAL A 341 -13.06 -2.74 -8.18
N GLU A 342 -12.33 -3.40 -7.29
CA GLU A 342 -12.88 -4.48 -6.45
C GLU A 342 -13.78 -3.94 -5.34
N ALA A 343 -13.35 -2.84 -4.71
CA ALA A 343 -14.19 -1.99 -3.88
C ALA A 343 -13.45 -0.66 -3.60
N PRO A 344 -14.17 0.43 -3.32
CA PRO A 344 -13.53 1.72 -3.05
C PRO A 344 -12.69 1.67 -1.77
N ALA A 345 -11.55 2.36 -1.79
CA ALA A 345 -10.69 2.49 -0.63
C ALA A 345 -11.39 3.28 0.48
N TYR A 346 -11.36 2.75 1.70
CA TYR A 346 -11.91 3.39 2.90
C TYR A 346 -10.92 3.25 4.06
N ILE A 347 -10.49 4.39 4.62
CA ILE A 347 -9.50 4.43 5.72
C ILE A 347 -10.15 4.55 7.11
N GLY A 348 -11.46 4.81 7.18
CA GLY A 348 -12.18 5.00 8.43
C GLY A 348 -12.46 6.46 8.78
N ALA A 349 -13.73 6.79 9.02
CA ALA A 349 -14.15 8.13 9.42
C ALA A 349 -13.53 8.55 10.77
N ILE A 350 -13.39 7.61 11.70
CA ILE A 350 -12.72 7.83 13.00
C ILE A 350 -11.23 8.12 12.80
N VAL A 351 -10.56 7.38 11.92
CA VAL A 351 -9.14 7.59 11.59
C VAL A 351 -8.96 8.98 10.98
N PHE A 352 -9.81 9.36 10.04
CA PHE A 352 -9.78 10.70 9.43
C PHE A 352 -9.99 11.80 10.48
N PHE A 353 -11.01 11.68 11.34
CA PHE A 353 -11.27 12.64 12.41
C PHE A 353 -10.07 12.80 13.35
N LEU A 354 -9.48 11.69 13.79
CA LEU A 354 -8.31 11.71 14.67
C LEU A 354 -7.07 12.29 13.97
N ALA A 355 -6.92 12.06 12.66
CA ALA A 355 -5.84 12.64 11.87
C ALA A 355 -5.95 14.17 11.80
N VAL A 356 -7.17 14.68 11.55
CA VAL A 356 -7.46 16.13 11.62
C VAL A 356 -7.17 16.67 13.02
N PHE A 357 -7.60 15.95 14.07
CA PHE A 357 -7.31 16.32 15.46
C PHE A 357 -5.81 16.43 15.74
N ALA A 358 -4.98 15.53 15.19
CA ALA A 358 -3.53 15.62 15.32
C ALA A 358 -2.96 16.93 14.75
N LEU A 359 -3.54 17.45 13.67
CA LEU A 359 -3.08 18.71 13.06
C LEU A 359 -3.27 19.92 13.99
N PHE A 360 -4.28 19.88 14.87
CA PHE A 360 -4.49 20.90 15.89
C PHE A 360 -3.73 20.61 17.19
N ASN A 361 -3.87 19.41 17.74
CA ASN A 361 -3.46 19.11 19.12
C ASN A 361 -2.02 18.60 19.27
N ASP A 362 -1.47 17.90 18.29
CA ASP A 362 -0.12 17.32 18.42
C ASP A 362 0.97 18.39 18.26
N THR A 363 1.90 18.51 19.21
CA THR A 363 2.95 19.53 19.13
C THR A 363 4.12 19.12 18.22
N ARG A 364 4.26 17.83 17.92
CA ARG A 364 5.36 17.28 17.11
C ARG A 364 5.17 17.71 15.66
N LYS A 365 6.16 18.42 15.12
CA LYS A 365 6.09 18.95 13.74
C LYS A 365 6.16 17.87 12.65
N ILE A 366 6.54 16.63 12.98
CA ILE A 366 6.65 15.54 12.00
C ILE A 366 5.31 15.18 11.38
N LYS A 367 4.20 15.52 12.06
CA LYS A 367 2.85 15.40 11.51
C LYS A 367 2.69 16.10 10.16
N TYR A 368 3.39 17.21 9.92
CA TYR A 368 3.32 17.90 8.63
C TYR A 368 4.04 17.15 7.51
N ALA A 369 5.05 16.34 7.83
CA ALA A 369 5.69 15.47 6.84
C ALA A 369 4.77 14.32 6.43
N PHE A 370 4.08 13.68 7.38
CA PHE A 370 3.07 12.66 7.08
C PHE A 370 1.86 13.25 6.33
N LEU A 371 1.41 14.45 6.70
CA LEU A 371 0.38 15.16 5.95
C LEU A 371 0.82 15.46 4.51
N ALA A 372 2.04 15.96 4.32
CA ALA A 372 2.58 16.23 2.98
C ALA A 372 2.70 14.94 2.16
N GLY A 373 3.11 13.82 2.77
CA GLY A 373 3.15 12.52 2.12
C GLY A 373 1.76 12.02 1.70
N ALA A 374 0.75 12.17 2.57
CA ALA A 374 -0.64 11.84 2.26
C ALA A 374 -1.20 12.71 1.11
N LEU A 375 -0.94 14.02 1.13
CA LEU A 375 -1.39 14.95 0.09
C LEU A 375 -0.68 14.67 -1.25
N LEU A 376 0.63 14.45 -1.23
CA LEU A 376 1.39 14.10 -2.44
C LEU A 376 0.85 12.80 -3.08
N SER A 377 0.62 11.78 -2.26
CA SER A 377 0.01 10.51 -2.68
C SER A 377 -1.38 10.75 -3.29
N LEU A 378 -2.24 11.53 -2.65
CA LEU A 378 -3.56 11.85 -3.17
C LEU A 378 -3.49 12.55 -4.54
N LEU A 379 -2.66 13.59 -4.66
CA LEU A 379 -2.52 14.38 -5.88
C LEU A 379 -1.99 13.54 -7.05
N LEU A 380 -1.02 12.66 -6.80
CA LEU A 380 -0.49 11.74 -7.82
C LEU A 380 -1.48 10.63 -8.18
N SER A 381 -2.32 10.20 -7.22
CA SER A 381 -3.32 9.16 -7.47
C SER A 381 -4.37 9.60 -8.48
N TRP A 382 -4.60 10.90 -8.63
CA TRP A 382 -5.57 11.46 -9.58
C TRP A 382 -5.17 11.26 -11.05
N GLY A 383 -3.89 10.99 -11.35
CA GLY A 383 -3.45 10.64 -12.70
C GLY A 383 -3.91 11.63 -13.76
N LYS A 384 -4.64 11.16 -14.77
CA LYS A 384 -5.19 12.00 -15.85
C LYS A 384 -6.15 13.09 -15.35
N ASN A 385 -6.77 12.92 -14.18
CA ASN A 385 -7.63 13.92 -13.56
C ASN A 385 -6.83 15.11 -12.97
N PHE A 386 -5.50 14.99 -12.86
CA PHE A 386 -4.59 16.10 -12.58
C PHE A 386 -3.38 16.07 -13.53
N ASP A 387 -3.69 16.18 -14.82
CA ASP A 387 -2.76 16.01 -15.95
C ASP A 387 -1.42 16.78 -15.82
N PRO A 388 -1.36 18.08 -15.43
CA PRO A 388 -0.10 18.80 -15.33
C PRO A 388 0.92 18.17 -14.36
N LEU A 389 0.45 17.68 -13.21
CA LEU A 389 1.31 17.02 -12.24
C LEU A 389 1.76 15.65 -12.77
N THR A 390 0.83 14.89 -13.34
CA THR A 390 1.10 13.54 -13.83
C THR A 390 2.07 13.55 -14.99
N ARG A 391 1.92 14.47 -15.96
CA ARG A 391 2.89 14.64 -17.05
C ARG A 391 4.27 15.02 -16.54
N PHE A 392 4.36 15.94 -15.58
CA PHE A 392 5.66 16.27 -14.97
C PHE A 392 6.35 15.02 -14.40
N PHE A 393 5.61 14.15 -13.72
CA PHE A 393 6.18 12.91 -13.19
C PHE A 393 6.56 11.91 -14.29
N VAL A 394 5.71 11.72 -15.31
CA VAL A 394 6.00 10.83 -16.43
C VAL A 394 7.23 11.29 -17.22
N ASP A 395 7.36 12.59 -17.48
CA ASP A 395 8.38 13.13 -18.37
C ASP A 395 9.73 13.36 -17.66
N PHE A 396 9.72 13.68 -16.36
CA PHE A 396 10.93 14.14 -15.65
C PHE A 396 11.34 13.30 -14.44
N VAL A 397 10.43 12.52 -13.84
CA VAL A 397 10.76 11.73 -12.64
C VAL A 397 11.24 10.35 -13.05
N PRO A 398 12.50 9.97 -12.74
CA PRO A 398 13.05 8.69 -13.17
C PRO A 398 12.20 7.50 -12.72
N LEU A 399 12.07 6.50 -13.59
CA LEU A 399 11.32 5.25 -13.39
C LEU A 399 9.79 5.41 -13.34
N TYR A 400 9.23 6.61 -13.24
CA TYR A 400 7.79 6.80 -13.09
C TYR A 400 7.02 6.26 -14.31
N ASP A 401 7.57 6.49 -15.50
CA ASP A 401 7.08 6.01 -16.79
C ASP A 401 7.08 4.48 -16.95
N LYS A 402 7.70 3.75 -16.01
CA LYS A 402 7.72 2.28 -15.99
C LYS A 402 6.55 1.68 -15.21
N PHE A 403 5.73 2.48 -14.53
CA PHE A 403 4.64 2.00 -13.68
C PHE A 403 3.26 2.27 -14.29
N ARG A 404 2.29 1.39 -14.00
CA ARG A 404 0.89 1.55 -14.42
C ARG A 404 0.00 1.73 -13.20
N ALA A 405 -1.23 2.21 -13.38
CA ALA A 405 -2.20 2.35 -12.32
C ALA A 405 -1.74 3.27 -11.17
N VAL A 406 -1.61 4.55 -11.50
CA VAL A 406 -1.14 5.61 -10.59
C VAL A 406 -1.99 5.74 -9.33
N SER A 407 -3.26 5.34 -9.34
CA SER A 407 -4.12 5.32 -8.14
C SER A 407 -3.53 4.49 -6.99
N SER A 408 -2.71 3.47 -7.31
CA SER A 408 -2.09 2.60 -6.31
C SER A 408 -1.10 3.29 -5.36
N ILE A 409 -0.66 4.53 -5.65
CA ILE A 409 0.15 5.32 -4.70
C ILE A 409 -0.60 5.64 -3.40
N GLN A 410 -1.93 5.50 -3.38
CA GLN A 410 -2.77 5.72 -2.20
C GLN A 410 -2.37 4.90 -0.98
N VAL A 411 -1.63 3.80 -1.14
CA VAL A 411 -1.04 3.04 -0.02
C VAL A 411 -0.21 3.92 0.92
N ILE A 412 0.41 4.98 0.40
CA ILE A 412 1.15 5.97 1.18
C ILE A 412 0.21 6.83 2.00
N LEU A 413 -0.93 7.25 1.44
CA LEU A 413 -1.99 7.93 2.18
C LEU A 413 -2.55 7.02 3.27
N GLU A 414 -2.82 5.75 2.96
CA GLU A 414 -3.32 4.75 3.91
C GLU A 414 -2.32 4.40 5.01
N LEU A 415 -1.03 4.64 4.81
CA LEU A 415 -0.02 4.58 5.86
C LEU A 415 -0.03 5.87 6.71
N CYS A 416 0.01 7.03 6.06
CA CYS A 416 0.15 8.33 6.71
C CYS A 416 -1.07 8.71 7.56
N MET A 417 -2.28 8.40 7.11
CA MET A 417 -3.51 8.80 7.80
C MET A 417 -3.70 8.12 9.16
N PRO A 418 -3.52 6.78 9.29
CA PRO A 418 -3.44 6.13 10.60
C PRO A 418 -2.28 6.63 11.47
N VAL A 419 -1.12 6.97 10.88
CA VAL A 419 0.00 7.56 11.66
C VAL A 419 -0.45 8.86 12.32
N LEU A 420 -1.05 9.76 11.54
CA LEU A 420 -1.60 11.02 12.04
C LEU A 420 -2.68 10.78 13.08
N ALA A 421 -3.61 9.87 12.82
CA ALA A 421 -4.70 9.54 13.75
C ALA A 421 -4.18 9.15 15.14
N PHE A 422 -3.20 8.26 15.19
CA PHE A 422 -2.69 7.76 16.47
C PHE A 422 -1.66 8.68 17.13
N MET A 423 -1.01 9.56 16.36
CA MET A 423 -0.35 10.75 16.90
C MET A 423 -1.36 11.67 17.60
N GLY A 424 -2.49 11.95 16.95
CA GLY A 424 -3.61 12.71 17.49
C GLY A 424 -4.15 12.09 18.78
N LEU A 425 -4.46 10.79 18.75
CA LEU A 425 -4.93 10.05 19.92
C LEU A 425 -3.92 10.11 21.07
N GLN A 426 -2.62 9.89 20.82
CA GLN A 426 -1.59 10.04 21.86
C GLN A 426 -1.59 11.45 22.43
N SER A 427 -1.63 12.46 21.57
CA SER A 427 -1.56 13.86 21.98
C SER A 427 -2.74 14.26 22.86
N PHE A 428 -3.94 13.73 22.60
CA PHE A 428 -5.14 13.96 23.42
C PHE A 428 -4.90 13.60 24.88
N PHE A 429 -4.31 12.44 25.17
CA PHE A 429 -4.04 12.00 26.54
C PHE A 429 -2.89 12.76 27.22
N THR A 430 -2.16 13.58 26.49
CA THR A 430 -1.02 14.36 27.02
C THR A 430 -1.26 15.87 27.05
N SER A 431 -2.34 16.37 26.42
CA SER A 431 -2.65 17.79 26.39
C SER A 431 -3.60 18.21 27.52
N ASP A 432 -3.60 19.50 27.84
CA ASP A 432 -4.49 20.08 28.85
C ASP A 432 -5.97 19.98 28.43
N LYS A 433 -6.88 19.78 29.40
CA LYS A 433 -8.33 19.60 29.13
C LYS A 433 -8.96 20.71 28.28
N GLU A 434 -8.55 21.96 28.51
CA GLU A 434 -9.06 23.09 27.74
C GLU A 434 -8.67 23.00 26.25
N LYS A 435 -7.40 22.64 25.98
CA LYS A 435 -6.90 22.42 24.62
C LYS A 435 -7.56 21.22 23.97
N GLN A 436 -7.78 20.14 24.73
CA GLN A 436 -8.49 18.96 24.24
C GLN A 436 -9.87 19.33 23.70
N PHE A 437 -10.69 20.02 24.50
CA PHE A 437 -12.05 20.40 24.09
C PHE A 437 -12.04 21.35 22.90
N LYS A 438 -11.19 22.39 22.94
CA LYS A 438 -11.03 23.33 21.83
C LYS A 438 -10.66 22.63 20.52
N HIS A 439 -9.66 21.77 20.55
CA HIS A 439 -9.18 21.07 19.35
C HIS A 439 -10.17 20.00 18.87
N LEU A 440 -10.93 19.36 19.78
CA LEU A 440 -12.03 18.47 19.41
C LEU A 440 -13.10 19.22 18.65
N TRP A 441 -13.51 20.40 19.14
CA TRP A 441 -14.49 21.24 18.45
C TRP A 441 -14.00 21.71 17.07
N GLN A 442 -12.74 22.15 16.97
CA GLN A 442 -12.14 22.52 15.69
C GLN A 442 -12.12 21.35 14.70
N SER A 443 -11.78 20.15 15.17
CA SER A 443 -11.76 18.94 14.34
C SER A 443 -13.17 18.54 13.90
N ALA A 444 -14.13 18.61 14.82
CA ALA A 444 -15.54 18.38 14.51
C ALA A 444 -16.04 19.39 13.47
N ALA A 445 -15.74 20.68 13.64
CA ALA A 445 -16.14 21.71 12.68
C ALA A 445 -15.57 21.45 11.27
N VAL A 446 -14.32 20.99 11.15
CA VAL A 446 -13.73 20.61 9.86
C VAL A 446 -14.46 19.41 9.24
N VAL A 447 -14.68 18.34 10.01
CA VAL A 447 -15.32 17.12 9.49
C VAL A 447 -16.80 17.33 9.17
N PHE A 448 -17.55 17.99 10.05
CA PHE A 448 -18.94 18.36 9.79
C PHE A 448 -19.06 19.37 8.65
N GLY A 449 -18.15 20.32 8.55
CA GLY A 449 -18.08 21.24 7.41
C GLY A 449 -17.94 20.47 6.09
N LEU A 450 -17.06 19.46 6.04
CA LEU A 450 -16.94 18.58 4.88
C LEU A 450 -18.26 17.84 4.60
N ILE A 451 -18.91 17.25 5.61
CA ILE A 451 -20.20 16.55 5.45
C ILE A 451 -21.29 17.49 4.91
N ILE A 452 -21.37 18.73 5.41
CA ILE A 452 -22.34 19.73 4.95
C ILE A 452 -22.09 20.07 3.48
N VAL A 453 -20.83 20.30 3.09
CA VAL A 453 -20.47 20.52 1.69
C VAL A 453 -20.93 19.33 0.84
N LEU A 454 -20.65 18.09 1.25
CA LEU A 454 -21.11 16.91 0.51
C LEU A 454 -22.63 16.83 0.39
N PHE A 455 -23.35 17.14 1.47
CA PHE A 455 -24.80 17.13 1.45
C PHE A 455 -25.38 18.18 0.50
N LEU A 456 -24.77 19.38 0.45
CA LEU A 456 -25.18 20.46 -0.45
C LEU A 456 -24.88 20.14 -1.92
N PHE A 457 -23.78 19.45 -2.20
CA PHE A 457 -23.36 19.08 -3.56
C PHE A 457 -23.82 17.69 -4.01
N LYS A 458 -24.60 16.97 -3.20
CA LYS A 458 -25.01 15.58 -3.50
C LYS A 458 -25.76 15.45 -4.82
N SER A 459 -26.55 16.46 -5.21
CA SER A 459 -27.32 16.48 -6.45
C SER A 459 -26.48 16.77 -7.68
N SER A 460 -25.22 17.18 -7.52
CA SER A 460 -24.27 17.37 -8.61
C SER A 460 -23.58 16.07 -9.02
N PHE A 461 -23.69 15.01 -8.21
CA PHE A 461 -23.20 13.69 -8.59
C PHE A 461 -24.24 13.01 -9.48
N SER A 462 -23.89 12.76 -10.74
CA SER A 462 -24.71 11.98 -11.65
C SER A 462 -24.27 10.52 -11.64
N PHE A 463 -25.20 9.61 -11.31
CA PHE A 463 -25.04 8.20 -11.63
C PHE A 463 -25.24 8.03 -13.14
N SER A 464 -24.17 8.22 -13.92
CA SER A 464 -24.09 7.66 -15.26
C SER A 464 -23.40 6.32 -15.10
N GLY A 465 -24.17 5.24 -15.03
CA GLY A 465 -23.58 3.91 -15.14
C GLY A 465 -22.71 3.83 -16.40
N MET A 466 -21.67 3.00 -16.39
CA MET A 466 -20.93 2.67 -17.60
C MET A 466 -21.91 2.03 -18.60
N GLY A 467 -22.40 2.83 -19.54
CA GLY A 467 -23.19 2.40 -20.69
C GLY A 467 -22.30 2.10 -21.88
#